data_AF-A0A521XPX6-F1
#
_entry.id   AF-A0A521XPX6-F1
#
_cell.length_a   1.000
_cell.length_b   1.000
_cell.length_c   1.000
_cell.angle_alpha   90.00
_cell.angle_beta   90.00
_cell.angle_gamma   90.00
#
_symmetry.space_group_name_H-M   'P 1'
#
loop_
_entity.id
_entity.type
_entity.pdbx_description
1 polymer ?
#
loop_
_entity_poly.entity_id
_entity_poly.type
_entity_poly.pdbx_seq_one_letter_code
_entity_poly.pdbx_strand_id
1 'polypeptide(L)'
;MSAVVPDTRSSFAARLKADTAQEHRLAEDTPYVRRLVAGELGRADYVALALQHSVIYQALEDVGATLAADPVAGPFLDDRLLRQAAIDHDLRLLVGPDWRDAVVALPQTEEYVERIRGSASWPAGYVAHHYTRYLGDLSGGQIVARMLATHYGLRPEELTFYAFDGIDKPVQYKRRYHDLLDSADWDADERDRVVAEVARAFRLNAAVFDALLVRH
;
A
#
# COMPACT_ATOMS: atom_id res chain seq x y z
N MET A 1 -19.01 -21.46 35.45
CA MET A 1 -19.17 -21.31 33.99
C MET A 1 -19.61 -19.88 33.73
N SER A 2 -18.67 -18.94 33.60
CA SER A 2 -19.00 -17.57 33.21
C SER A 2 -19.16 -17.53 31.70
N ALA A 3 -20.36 -17.19 31.25
CA ALA A 3 -20.64 -16.87 29.86
C ALA A 3 -19.76 -15.69 29.45
N VAL A 4 -18.96 -15.88 28.41
CA VAL A 4 -18.25 -14.80 27.72
C VAL A 4 -19.31 -14.00 26.98
N VAL A 5 -19.58 -12.79 27.46
CA VAL A 5 -20.37 -11.80 26.73
C VAL A 5 -19.48 -11.29 25.59
N PRO A 6 -19.93 -11.31 24.31
CA PRO A 6 -19.14 -10.75 23.23
C PRO A 6 -19.03 -9.23 23.44
N ASP A 7 -17.81 -8.69 23.41
CA ASP A 7 -17.60 -7.26 23.52
C ASP A 7 -18.08 -6.56 22.24
N THR A 8 -19.23 -5.90 22.33
CA THR A 8 -19.85 -5.14 21.23
C THR A 8 -19.23 -3.74 21.03
N ARG A 9 -17.95 -3.50 21.38
CA ARG A 9 -17.38 -2.12 21.45
C ARG A 9 -16.21 -1.76 20.51
N SER A 10 -15.74 -2.62 19.62
CA SER A 10 -14.76 -2.21 18.60
C SER A 10 -15.28 -2.45 17.18
N SER A 11 -15.25 -1.43 16.34
CA SER A 11 -15.61 -1.55 14.93
C SER A 11 -14.66 -2.50 14.18
N PHE A 12 -15.05 -2.97 12.99
CA PHE A 12 -14.20 -3.87 12.22
C PHE A 12 -12.88 -3.18 11.83
N ALA A 13 -12.92 -1.91 11.44
CA ALA A 13 -11.72 -1.12 11.17
C ALA A 13 -10.80 -1.00 12.40
N ALA A 14 -11.38 -0.82 13.59
CA ALA A 14 -10.61 -0.77 14.83
C ALA A 14 -9.93 -2.11 15.14
N ARG A 15 -10.66 -3.22 14.96
CA ARG A 15 -10.11 -4.58 15.09
C ARG A 15 -9.01 -4.82 14.06
N LEU A 16 -9.28 -4.54 12.78
CA LEU A 16 -8.33 -4.74 11.68
C LEU A 16 -7.00 -4.05 11.99
N LYS A 17 -7.05 -2.79 12.42
CA LYS A 17 -5.86 -2.03 12.82
C LYS A 17 -5.14 -2.67 14.01
N ALA A 18 -5.87 -3.14 15.02
CA ALA A 18 -5.27 -3.73 16.23
C ALA A 18 -4.59 -5.07 15.91
N ASP A 19 -5.30 -5.94 15.19
CA ASP A 19 -4.86 -7.31 14.89
C ASP A 19 -3.68 -7.34 13.91
N THR A 20 -3.53 -6.32 13.04
CA THR A 20 -2.41 -6.23 12.09
C THR A 20 -1.34 -5.23 12.51
N ALA A 21 -1.39 -4.73 13.75
CA ALA A 21 -0.49 -3.67 14.22
C ALA A 21 0.98 -4.15 14.27
N GLN A 22 1.22 -5.43 14.53
CA GLN A 22 2.56 -5.99 14.58
C GLN A 22 3.18 -6.06 13.18
N GLU A 23 2.47 -6.60 12.20
CA GLU A 23 2.92 -6.71 10.82
C GLU A 23 3.11 -5.33 10.19
N HIS A 24 2.23 -4.38 10.48
CA HIS A 24 2.40 -2.98 10.08
C HIS A 24 3.72 -2.41 10.60
N ARG A 25 4.00 -2.54 11.90
CA ARG A 25 5.26 -2.07 12.50
C ARG A 25 6.48 -2.74 11.87
N LEU A 26 6.43 -4.06 11.66
CA LEU A 26 7.53 -4.78 11.05
C LEU A 26 7.80 -4.34 9.60
N ALA A 27 6.75 -4.04 8.83
CA ALA A 27 6.89 -3.56 7.46
C ALA A 27 7.48 -2.14 7.39
N GLU A 28 7.09 -1.24 8.30
CA GLU A 28 7.65 0.12 8.37
C GLU A 28 9.06 0.16 8.97
N ASP A 29 9.40 -0.82 9.80
CA ASP A 29 10.68 -0.91 10.51
C ASP A 29 11.67 -1.90 9.85
N THR A 30 11.53 -2.14 8.55
CA THR A 30 12.56 -2.89 7.81
C THR A 30 13.86 -2.08 7.75
N PRO A 31 15.05 -2.73 7.74
CA PRO A 31 16.31 -1.99 7.66
C PRO A 31 16.40 -1.15 6.38
N TYR A 32 15.82 -1.59 5.27
CA TYR A 32 15.74 -0.81 4.04
C TYR A 32 14.99 0.52 4.24
N VAL A 33 13.77 0.46 4.78
CA VAL A 33 12.96 1.66 5.02
C VAL A 33 13.66 2.60 6.00
N ARG A 34 14.21 2.08 7.11
CA ARG A 34 14.97 2.89 8.07
C ARG A 34 16.15 3.61 7.43
N ARG A 35 16.97 2.91 6.64
CA ARG A 35 18.14 3.48 5.97
C ARG A 35 17.75 4.50 4.90
N LEU A 36 16.67 4.24 4.16
CA LEU A 36 16.14 5.16 3.16
C LEU A 36 15.68 6.48 3.80
N VAL A 37 14.88 6.42 4.86
CA VAL A 37 14.37 7.64 5.52
C VAL A 37 15.45 8.38 6.31
N ALA A 38 16.50 7.68 6.75
CA ALA A 38 17.65 8.27 7.42
C ALA A 38 18.69 8.88 6.47
N GLY A 39 18.54 8.69 5.14
CA GLY A 39 19.51 9.17 4.16
C GLY A 39 20.79 8.32 4.05
N GLU A 40 20.76 7.07 4.52
CA GLU A 40 21.89 6.14 4.53
C GLU A 40 21.97 5.22 3.29
N LEU A 41 20.96 5.32 2.41
CA LEU A 41 20.96 4.76 1.06
C LEU A 41 21.29 5.84 0.02
N GLY A 42 21.28 5.51 -1.27
CA GLY A 42 21.45 6.44 -2.37
C GLY A 42 20.16 6.71 -3.16
N ARG A 43 20.21 7.72 -4.04
CA ARG A 43 19.12 8.04 -4.98
C ARG A 43 18.73 6.84 -5.85
N ALA A 44 19.70 6.01 -6.25
CA ALA A 44 19.45 4.80 -7.04
C ALA A 44 18.57 3.77 -6.30
N ASP A 45 18.60 3.76 -4.97
CA ASP A 45 17.82 2.83 -4.16
C ASP A 45 16.36 3.26 -4.08
N TYR A 46 16.12 4.56 -3.91
CA TYR A 46 14.79 5.10 -4.08
C TYR A 46 14.21 4.77 -5.47
N VAL A 47 15.01 4.92 -6.54
CA VAL A 47 14.60 4.55 -7.90
C VAL A 47 14.28 3.06 -7.99
N ALA A 48 15.10 2.18 -7.41
CA ALA A 48 14.83 0.74 -7.38
C ALA A 48 13.50 0.43 -6.69
N LEU A 49 13.19 1.11 -5.58
CA LEU A 49 11.90 0.99 -4.90
C LEU A 49 10.74 1.48 -5.79
N ALA A 50 10.88 2.64 -6.43
CA ALA A 50 9.85 3.19 -7.31
C ALA A 50 9.55 2.26 -8.50
N LEU A 51 10.59 1.60 -9.06
CA LEU A 51 10.42 0.57 -10.09
C LEU A 51 9.61 -0.64 -9.58
N GLN A 52 9.86 -1.13 -8.36
CA GLN A 52 9.05 -2.22 -7.80
C GLN A 52 7.60 -1.78 -7.53
N HIS A 53 7.40 -0.56 -7.01
CA HIS A 53 6.06 -0.01 -6.84
C HIS A 53 5.31 0.09 -8.17
N SER A 54 5.95 0.45 -9.28
CA SER A 54 5.28 0.58 -10.59
C SER A 54 4.54 -0.68 -11.03
N VAL A 55 5.05 -1.87 -10.71
CA VAL A 55 4.40 -3.13 -11.06
C VAL A 55 3.37 -3.57 -10.01
N ILE A 56 3.59 -3.25 -8.73
CA ILE A 56 2.63 -3.52 -7.65
C ILE A 56 1.36 -2.69 -7.83
N TYR A 57 1.49 -1.37 -8.06
CA TYR A 57 0.34 -0.49 -8.26
C TYR A 57 -0.37 -0.78 -9.58
N GLN A 58 0.35 -1.09 -10.67
CA GLN A 58 -0.31 -1.54 -11.89
C GLN A 58 -1.21 -2.75 -11.62
N ALA A 59 -0.71 -3.77 -10.91
CA ALA A 59 -1.51 -4.95 -10.59
C ALA A 59 -2.72 -4.62 -9.69
N LEU A 60 -2.52 -3.75 -8.69
CA LEU A 60 -3.59 -3.32 -7.79
C LEU A 60 -4.68 -2.56 -8.55
N GLU A 61 -4.29 -1.61 -9.40
CA GLU A 61 -5.22 -0.76 -10.15
C GLU A 61 -5.93 -1.54 -11.27
N ASP A 62 -5.24 -2.46 -11.94
CA ASP A 62 -5.85 -3.35 -12.95
C ASP A 62 -6.93 -4.23 -12.32
N VAL A 63 -6.65 -4.86 -11.17
CA VAL A 63 -7.66 -5.66 -10.45
C VAL A 63 -8.80 -4.78 -9.98
N GLY A 64 -8.52 -3.60 -9.44
CA GLY A 64 -9.52 -2.62 -9.03
C GLY A 64 -10.49 -2.27 -10.15
N ALA A 65 -9.98 -2.01 -11.35
CA ALA A 65 -10.80 -1.69 -12.52
C ALA A 65 -11.79 -2.83 -12.85
N THR A 66 -11.39 -4.10 -12.69
CA THR A 66 -12.30 -5.25 -12.90
C THR A 66 -13.39 -5.39 -11.84
N LEU A 67 -13.16 -4.82 -10.65
CA LEU A 67 -14.05 -4.87 -9.50
C LEU A 67 -14.90 -3.60 -9.33
N ALA A 68 -14.89 -2.68 -10.30
CA ALA A 68 -15.59 -1.39 -10.24
C ALA A 68 -17.10 -1.50 -9.92
N ALA A 69 -17.75 -2.55 -10.43
CA ALA A 69 -19.18 -2.80 -10.22
C ALA A 69 -19.47 -3.80 -9.07
N ASP A 70 -18.44 -4.31 -8.40
CA ASP A 70 -18.60 -5.27 -7.31
C ASP A 70 -19.19 -4.57 -6.05
N PRO A 71 -20.18 -5.15 -5.37
CA PRO A 71 -20.83 -4.51 -4.23
C PRO A 71 -19.93 -4.38 -2.99
N VAL A 72 -18.89 -5.19 -2.86
CA VAL A 72 -17.94 -5.13 -1.73
C VAL A 72 -16.77 -4.22 -2.06
N ALA A 73 -16.09 -4.45 -3.18
CA ALA A 73 -14.88 -3.70 -3.53
C ALA A 73 -15.18 -2.32 -4.16
N GLY A 74 -16.23 -2.22 -4.98
CA GLY A 74 -16.62 -1.00 -5.70
C GLY A 74 -16.68 0.26 -4.83
N PRO A 75 -17.30 0.24 -3.64
CA PRO A 75 -17.36 1.39 -2.74
C PRO A 75 -16.00 1.94 -2.27
N PHE A 76 -14.94 1.11 -2.29
CA PHE A 76 -13.59 1.52 -1.88
C PHE A 76 -12.79 2.16 -3.02
N LEU A 77 -13.19 1.95 -4.27
CA LEU A 77 -12.47 2.44 -5.45
C LEU A 77 -12.72 3.94 -5.63
N ASP A 78 -11.63 4.69 -5.72
CA ASP A 78 -11.62 6.14 -5.86
C ASP A 78 -10.41 6.55 -6.70
N ASP A 79 -10.66 7.17 -7.85
CA ASP A 79 -9.62 7.54 -8.82
C ASP A 79 -8.53 8.46 -8.19
N ARG A 80 -8.87 9.20 -7.13
CA ARG A 80 -7.93 10.07 -6.41
C ARG A 80 -6.86 9.29 -5.64
N LEU A 81 -7.04 7.99 -5.44
CA LEU A 81 -6.05 7.11 -4.83
C LEU A 81 -5.08 6.52 -5.85
N LEU A 82 -5.45 6.41 -7.12
CA LEU A 82 -4.61 5.77 -8.15
C LEU A 82 -3.23 6.42 -8.20
N ARG A 83 -2.16 5.61 -8.17
CA ARG A 83 -0.76 6.04 -8.14
C ARG A 83 -0.04 5.79 -9.44
N GLN A 84 -0.55 4.95 -10.34
CA GLN A 84 0.22 4.54 -11.51
C GLN A 84 0.64 5.73 -12.39
N ALA A 85 -0.25 6.69 -12.62
CA ALA A 85 0.09 7.90 -13.38
C ALA A 85 1.20 8.75 -12.72
N ALA A 86 1.22 8.82 -11.39
CA ALA A 86 2.23 9.54 -10.62
C ALA A 86 3.58 8.80 -10.63
N ILE A 87 3.57 7.47 -10.44
CA ILE A 87 4.77 6.63 -10.54
C ILE A 87 5.38 6.73 -11.96
N ASP A 88 4.54 6.66 -12.98
CA ASP A 88 4.92 6.84 -14.38
C ASP A 88 5.59 8.19 -14.64
N HIS A 89 5.09 9.26 -14.01
CA HIS A 89 5.65 10.61 -14.12
C HIS A 89 7.01 10.68 -13.42
N ASP A 90 7.07 10.25 -12.16
CA ASP A 90 8.27 10.28 -11.34
C ASP A 90 9.40 9.48 -12.03
N LEU A 91 9.13 8.26 -12.50
CA LEU A 91 10.13 7.41 -13.15
C LEU A 91 10.64 7.98 -14.49
N ARG A 92 9.81 8.73 -15.23
CA ARG A 92 10.29 9.44 -16.44
C ARG A 92 11.32 10.52 -16.11
N LEU A 93 11.15 11.19 -14.97
CA LEU A 93 12.09 12.23 -14.52
C LEU A 93 13.32 11.63 -13.83
N LEU A 94 13.15 10.53 -13.10
CA LEU A 94 14.21 9.87 -12.34
C LEU A 94 15.14 9.02 -13.20
N VAL A 95 14.60 8.33 -14.21
CA VAL A 95 15.32 7.33 -15.03
C VAL A 95 15.43 7.78 -16.49
N GLY A 96 14.35 8.34 -17.04
CA GLY A 96 14.27 8.77 -18.44
C GLY A 96 12.99 8.29 -19.15
N PRO A 97 12.77 8.68 -20.42
CA PRO A 97 11.54 8.37 -21.15
C PRO A 97 11.28 6.87 -21.29
N ASP A 98 12.34 6.07 -21.40
CA ASP A 98 12.29 4.61 -21.58
C ASP A 98 12.44 3.85 -20.25
N TRP A 99 12.06 4.46 -19.12
CA TRP A 99 12.22 3.85 -17.78
C TRP A 99 11.60 2.46 -17.64
N ARG A 100 10.58 2.13 -18.47
CA ARG A 100 9.95 0.81 -18.49
C ARG A 100 10.95 -0.30 -18.81
N ASP A 101 11.96 -0.02 -19.62
CA ASP A 101 13.03 -0.99 -19.95
C ASP A 101 13.94 -1.28 -18.75
N ALA A 102 13.93 -0.42 -17.74
CA ALA A 102 14.67 -0.60 -16.49
C ALA A 102 13.89 -1.41 -15.43
N VAL A 103 12.61 -1.75 -15.69
CA VAL A 103 11.79 -2.52 -14.76
C VAL A 103 12.25 -3.98 -14.77
N VAL A 104 12.89 -4.38 -13.66
CA VAL A 104 13.15 -5.79 -13.34
C VAL A 104 12.50 -6.06 -12.00
N ALA A 105 11.37 -6.77 -12.02
CA ALA A 105 10.67 -7.16 -10.81
C ALA A 105 11.52 -8.16 -10.01
N LEU A 106 11.64 -7.94 -8.70
CA LEU A 106 12.24 -8.91 -7.80
C LEU A 106 11.29 -10.11 -7.62
N PRO A 107 11.78 -11.32 -7.31
CA PRO A 107 10.91 -12.47 -7.03
C PRO A 107 9.84 -12.18 -5.96
N GLN A 108 10.20 -11.42 -4.92
CA GLN A 108 9.27 -11.00 -3.86
C GLN A 108 8.22 -10.00 -4.37
N THR A 109 8.58 -9.18 -5.35
CA THR A 109 7.66 -8.26 -6.00
C THR A 109 6.71 -9.01 -6.92
N GLU A 110 7.21 -10.01 -7.65
CA GLU A 110 6.38 -10.92 -8.46
C GLU A 110 5.39 -11.69 -7.59
N GLU A 111 5.83 -12.25 -6.45
CA GLU A 111 4.94 -12.92 -5.50
C GLU A 111 3.82 -12.00 -5.00
N TYR A 112 4.14 -10.74 -4.71
CA TYR A 112 3.14 -9.77 -4.29
C TYR A 112 2.15 -9.45 -5.43
N VAL A 113 2.66 -9.19 -6.63
CA VAL A 113 1.84 -8.95 -7.83
C VAL A 113 0.91 -10.14 -8.10
N GLU A 114 1.41 -11.37 -8.02
CA GLU A 114 0.62 -12.59 -8.18
C GLU A 114 -0.48 -12.70 -7.10
N ARG A 115 -0.16 -12.37 -5.85
CA ARG A 115 -1.15 -12.39 -4.77
C ARG A 115 -2.28 -11.37 -5.02
N ILE A 116 -1.92 -10.15 -5.44
CA ILE A 116 -2.89 -9.10 -5.80
C ILE A 116 -3.77 -9.57 -6.95
N ARG A 117 -3.18 -10.08 -8.05
CA ARG A 117 -3.94 -10.60 -9.20
C ARG A 117 -4.88 -11.74 -8.80
N GLY A 118 -4.43 -12.64 -7.93
CA GLY A 118 -5.25 -13.72 -7.38
C GLY A 118 -6.42 -13.25 -6.51
N SER A 119 -6.40 -12.00 -6.03
CA SER A 119 -7.53 -11.42 -5.29
C SER A 119 -8.69 -10.97 -6.17
N ALA A 120 -8.56 -10.98 -7.50
CA ALA A 120 -9.64 -10.59 -8.42
C ALA A 120 -10.91 -11.45 -8.26
N SER A 121 -10.78 -12.72 -7.87
CA SER A 121 -11.92 -13.60 -7.58
C SER A 121 -12.39 -13.52 -6.12
N TRP A 122 -11.82 -12.62 -5.32
CA TRP A 122 -12.11 -12.45 -3.90
C TRP A 122 -12.10 -10.95 -3.53
N PRO A 123 -13.20 -10.23 -3.78
CA PRO A 123 -13.27 -8.77 -3.62
C PRO A 123 -12.87 -8.24 -2.24
N ALA A 124 -13.24 -8.94 -1.15
CA ALA A 124 -12.82 -8.58 0.20
C ALA A 124 -11.30 -8.73 0.39
N GLY A 125 -10.68 -9.73 -0.22
CA GLY A 125 -9.23 -9.89 -0.26
C GLY A 125 -8.54 -8.78 -1.06
N TYR A 126 -9.16 -8.32 -2.15
CA TYR A 126 -8.67 -7.13 -2.85
C TYR A 126 -8.69 -5.89 -1.95
N VAL A 127 -9.78 -5.68 -1.20
CA VAL A 127 -9.88 -4.55 -0.25
C VAL A 127 -8.78 -4.60 0.81
N ALA A 128 -8.29 -5.78 1.20
CA ALA A 128 -7.15 -5.91 2.10
C ALA A 128 -5.86 -5.29 1.52
N HIS A 129 -5.52 -5.60 0.26
CA HIS A 129 -4.37 -5.00 -0.42
C HIS A 129 -4.54 -3.49 -0.65
N HIS A 130 -5.73 -3.09 -1.08
CA HIS A 130 -6.12 -1.69 -1.28
C HIS A 130 -5.95 -0.87 0.02
N TYR A 131 -6.43 -1.41 1.15
CA TYR A 131 -6.27 -0.82 2.48
C TYR A 131 -4.79 -0.69 2.85
N THR A 132 -4.01 -1.77 2.74
CA THR A 132 -2.60 -1.79 3.13
C THR A 132 -1.77 -0.77 2.36
N ARG A 133 -1.98 -0.63 1.05
CA ARG A 133 -1.23 0.32 0.22
C ARG A 133 -1.71 1.75 0.46
N TYR A 134 -2.94 2.07 0.09
CA TYR A 134 -3.39 3.46 0.02
C TYR A 134 -3.51 4.15 1.39
N LEU A 135 -3.94 3.45 2.45
CA LEU A 135 -3.98 4.08 3.77
C LEU A 135 -2.59 4.23 4.39
N GLY A 136 -1.64 3.36 4.03
CA GLY A 136 -0.22 3.52 4.37
C GLY A 136 0.36 4.78 3.72
N ASP A 137 0.17 4.93 2.41
CA ASP A 137 0.65 6.08 1.65
C ASP A 137 0.08 7.41 2.18
N LEU A 138 -1.22 7.45 2.51
CA LEU A 138 -1.89 8.61 3.10
C LEU A 138 -1.45 8.94 4.53
N SER A 139 -0.81 8.01 5.24
CA SER A 139 -0.43 8.18 6.64
C SER A 139 0.98 8.73 6.79
N GLY A 140 1.94 8.26 5.99
CA GLY A 140 3.36 8.63 6.08
C GLY A 140 3.92 9.37 4.87
N GLY A 141 3.21 9.39 3.73
CA GLY A 141 3.76 9.78 2.43
C GLY A 141 4.39 11.17 2.40
N GLN A 142 3.78 12.16 3.05
CA GLN A 142 4.30 13.53 3.09
C GLN A 142 5.61 13.65 3.90
N ILE A 143 5.74 12.87 4.98
CA ILE A 143 6.98 12.82 5.76
C ILE A 143 8.07 12.15 4.92
N VAL A 144 7.75 11.02 4.30
CA VAL A 144 8.67 10.29 3.42
C VAL A 144 9.16 11.17 2.27
N ALA A 145 8.24 11.83 1.54
CA ALA A 145 8.59 12.76 0.46
C ALA A 145 9.56 13.86 0.91
N ARG A 146 9.31 14.46 2.08
CA ARG A 146 10.20 15.47 2.66
C ARG A 146 11.59 14.90 2.96
N MET A 147 11.68 13.70 3.53
CA MET A 147 12.97 13.06 3.82
C MET A 147 13.72 12.73 2.53
N LEU A 148 13.03 12.20 1.52
CA LEU A 148 13.62 11.90 0.22
C LEU A 148 14.15 13.16 -0.48
N ALA A 149 13.39 14.26 -0.47
CA ALA A 149 13.85 15.54 -1.00
C ALA A 149 15.09 16.06 -0.26
N THR A 150 15.10 15.95 1.07
CA THR A 150 16.19 16.43 1.92
C THR A 150 17.47 15.61 1.75
N HIS A 151 17.37 14.28 1.75
CA HIS A 151 18.53 13.39 1.73
C HIS A 151 19.08 13.12 0.31
N TYR A 152 18.21 13.15 -0.70
CA TYR A 152 18.57 12.74 -2.06
C TYR A 152 18.46 13.85 -3.11
N GLY A 153 18.11 15.07 -2.69
CA GLY A 153 17.97 16.23 -3.58
C GLY A 153 16.88 16.03 -4.64
N LEU A 154 15.85 15.22 -4.32
CA LEU A 154 14.71 15.01 -5.20
C LEU A 154 13.82 16.25 -5.20
N ARG A 155 13.39 16.63 -6.40
CA ARG A 155 12.47 17.76 -6.58
C ARG A 155 11.03 17.31 -6.33
N PRO A 156 10.11 18.23 -5.99
CA PRO A 156 8.70 17.90 -5.82
C PRO A 156 8.08 17.18 -7.03
N GLU A 157 8.53 17.50 -8.25
CA GLU A 157 8.05 16.85 -9.48
C GLU A 157 8.56 15.40 -9.62
N GLU A 158 9.58 14.99 -8.86
CA GLU A 158 10.12 13.61 -8.83
C GLU A 158 9.52 12.77 -7.70
N LEU A 159 8.51 13.30 -6.99
CA LEU A 159 7.91 12.73 -5.78
C LEU A 159 6.37 12.79 -5.81
N THR A 160 5.79 12.87 -7.02
CA THR A 160 4.33 13.01 -7.20
C THR A 160 3.55 11.79 -6.70
N PHE A 161 4.19 10.61 -6.58
CA PHE A 161 3.62 9.43 -5.93
C PHE A 161 3.04 9.74 -4.54
N TYR A 162 3.70 10.61 -3.78
CA TYR A 162 3.30 10.98 -2.43
C TYR A 162 2.25 12.11 -2.39
N ALA A 163 1.92 12.71 -3.53
CA ALA A 163 0.90 13.74 -3.67
C ALA A 163 -0.47 13.10 -3.98
N PHE A 164 -1.46 13.34 -3.12
CA PHE A 164 -2.83 12.85 -3.30
C PHE A 164 -3.75 14.00 -3.70
N ASP A 165 -3.62 14.44 -4.95
CA ASP A 165 -4.44 15.52 -5.51
C ASP A 165 -5.93 15.17 -5.38
N GLY A 166 -6.71 16.12 -4.84
CA GLY A 166 -8.14 15.91 -4.56
C GLY A 166 -8.45 15.25 -3.20
N ILE A 167 -7.43 14.95 -2.38
CA ILE A 167 -7.58 14.50 -0.99
C ILE A 167 -6.92 15.51 -0.04
N ASP A 168 -7.52 16.69 0.10
CA ASP A 168 -6.99 17.79 0.93
C ASP A 168 -7.03 17.47 2.45
N LYS A 169 -7.85 16.51 2.86
CA LYS A 169 -8.07 16.15 4.27
C LYS A 169 -7.85 14.65 4.50
N PRO A 170 -6.58 14.17 4.52
CA PRO A 170 -6.27 12.74 4.65
C PRO A 170 -6.89 12.07 5.88
N VAL A 171 -6.98 12.79 7.01
CA VAL A 171 -7.61 12.26 8.24
C VAL A 171 -9.10 11.98 8.02
N GLN A 172 -9.82 12.89 7.35
CA GLN A 172 -11.25 12.70 7.06
C GLN A 172 -11.47 11.62 6.02
N TYR A 173 -10.58 11.54 5.03
CA TYR A 173 -10.60 10.47 4.02
C TYR A 173 -10.44 9.09 4.66
N LYS A 174 -9.43 8.91 5.51
CA LYS A 174 -9.19 7.64 6.24
C LYS A 174 -10.36 7.27 7.13
N ARG A 175 -11.01 8.25 7.78
CA ARG A 175 -12.23 7.99 8.55
C ARG A 175 -13.35 7.42 7.67
N ARG A 176 -13.61 8.04 6.51
CA ARG A 176 -14.61 7.53 5.56
C ARG A 176 -14.26 6.12 5.07
N TYR A 177 -12.97 5.85 4.81
CA TYR A 177 -12.51 4.51 4.45
C TYR A 177 -12.81 3.49 5.56
N HIS A 178 -12.56 3.84 6.82
CA HIS A 178 -12.90 2.99 7.96
C HIS A 178 -14.42 2.79 8.11
N ASP A 179 -15.22 3.83 7.86
CA ASP A 179 -16.69 3.71 7.86
C ASP A 179 -17.18 2.73 6.78
N LEU A 180 -16.51 2.66 5.61
CA LEU A 180 -16.78 1.64 4.58
C LEU A 180 -16.39 0.23 5.05
N LEU A 181 -15.24 0.09 5.72
CA LEU A 181 -14.84 -1.20 6.31
C LEU A 181 -15.89 -1.70 7.32
N ASP A 182 -16.40 -0.79 8.15
CA ASP A 182 -17.37 -1.11 9.19
C ASP A 182 -18.77 -1.45 8.65
N SER A 183 -19.15 -0.91 7.49
CA SER A 183 -20.49 -1.04 6.90
C SER A 183 -20.61 -2.06 5.77
N ALA A 184 -19.51 -2.54 5.20
CA ALA A 184 -19.55 -3.59 4.19
C ALA A 184 -20.14 -4.90 4.74
N ASP A 185 -20.76 -5.69 3.86
CA ASP A 185 -21.55 -6.89 4.20
C ASP A 185 -20.67 -8.15 4.27
N TRP A 186 -19.74 -8.15 5.23
CA TRP A 186 -18.89 -9.30 5.55
C TRP A 186 -19.33 -9.95 6.86
N ASP A 187 -19.50 -11.27 6.80
CA ASP A 187 -19.70 -12.12 7.97
C ASP A 187 -18.42 -12.24 8.82
N ALA A 188 -18.51 -12.96 9.94
CA ALA A 188 -17.39 -13.11 10.87
C ALA A 188 -16.18 -13.81 10.23
N ASP A 189 -16.41 -14.86 9.44
CA ASP A 189 -15.35 -15.64 8.81
C ASP A 189 -14.65 -14.82 7.73
N GLU A 190 -15.40 -14.02 6.97
CA GLU A 190 -14.86 -13.13 5.95
C GLU A 190 -14.02 -12.01 6.57
N ARG A 191 -14.46 -11.44 7.70
CA ARG A 191 -13.67 -10.47 8.48
C ARG A 191 -12.35 -11.07 8.95
N ASP A 192 -12.35 -12.31 9.43
CA ASP A 192 -11.14 -13.02 9.86
C ASP A 192 -10.18 -13.24 8.68
N ARG A 193 -10.72 -13.64 7.52
CA ARG A 193 -9.93 -13.80 6.30
C ARG A 193 -9.31 -12.48 5.82
N VAL A 194 -10.05 -11.37 5.91
CA VAL A 194 -9.54 -10.03 5.55
C VAL A 194 -8.43 -9.58 6.50
N VAL A 195 -8.58 -9.80 7.81
CA VAL A 195 -7.52 -9.51 8.80
C VAL A 195 -6.25 -10.30 8.45
N ALA A 196 -6.39 -11.60 8.18
CA ALA A 196 -5.27 -12.45 7.77
C ALA A 196 -4.63 -11.97 6.46
N GLU A 197 -5.43 -11.48 5.51
CA GLU A 197 -4.92 -10.97 4.23
C GLU A 197 -4.21 -9.63 4.36
N VAL A 198 -4.69 -8.72 5.20
CA VAL A 198 -3.98 -7.46 5.50
C VAL A 198 -2.63 -7.77 6.15
N ALA A 199 -2.59 -8.71 7.10
CA ALA A 199 -1.34 -9.17 7.70
C ALA A 199 -0.40 -9.81 6.65
N ARG A 200 -0.94 -10.55 5.68
CA ARG A 200 -0.16 -11.09 4.55
C ARG A 200 0.36 -9.97 3.64
N ALA A 201 -0.45 -8.98 3.30
CA ALA A 201 -0.06 -7.85 2.48
C ALA A 201 1.09 -7.04 3.12
N PHE A 202 1.07 -6.83 4.44
CA PHE A 202 2.20 -6.23 5.16
C PHE A 202 3.47 -7.07 5.07
N ARG A 203 3.37 -8.40 5.23
CA ARG A 203 4.53 -9.32 5.11
C ARG A 203 5.11 -9.32 3.69
N LEU A 204 4.26 -9.34 2.66
CA LEU A 204 4.69 -9.24 1.26
C LEU A 204 5.41 -7.92 1.00
N ASN A 205 4.88 -6.81 1.54
CA ASN A 205 5.53 -5.51 1.43
C ASN A 205 6.90 -5.47 2.13
N ALA A 206 7.00 -6.02 3.33
CA ALA A 206 8.27 -6.14 4.05
C ALA A 206 9.29 -6.98 3.27
N ALA A 207 8.86 -8.09 2.64
CA ALA A 207 9.73 -8.95 1.85
C ALA A 207 10.30 -8.22 0.61
N VAL A 208 9.53 -7.33 -0.02
CA VAL A 208 10.02 -6.46 -1.10
C VAL A 208 11.12 -5.53 -0.58
N PHE A 209 10.92 -4.89 0.57
CA PHE A 209 11.93 -4.00 1.18
C PHE A 209 13.21 -4.76 1.56
N ASP A 210 13.08 -5.93 2.18
CA ASP A 210 14.23 -6.76 2.55
C ASP A 210 15.01 -7.21 1.29
N ALA A 211 14.31 -7.57 0.21
CA ALA A 211 14.94 -7.96 -1.05
C ALA A 211 15.68 -6.80 -1.74
N LEU A 212 15.19 -5.56 -1.60
CA LEU A 212 15.89 -4.37 -2.10
C LEU A 212 17.20 -4.12 -1.35
N LEU A 213 17.27 -4.43 -0.05
CA LEU A 213 18.48 -4.25 0.75
C LEU A 213 19.63 -5.17 0.33
N VAL A 214 19.32 -6.40 -0.10
CA VAL A 214 20.32 -7.43 -0.48
C VAL A 214 21.06 -7.05 -1.78
N ARG A 215 20.60 -6.03 -2.51
CA ARG A 215 21.27 -5.52 -3.72
C ARG A 215 22.51 -4.66 -3.44
N HIS A 216 22.83 -4.44 -2.16
CA HIS A 216 24.01 -3.71 -1.67
C HIS A 216 25.07 -4.64 -1.09
#